data_AF-A0A158QQP2-F1
#
_entry.id   AF-A0A158QQP2-F1
#
_cell.length_a   1.000
_cell.length_b   1.000
_cell.length_c   1.000
_cell.angle_alpha   90.00
_cell.angle_beta   90.00
_cell.angle_gamma   90.00
#
_symmetry.space_group_name_H-M   'P 1'
#
loop_
_entity.id
_entity.type
_entity.pdbx_description
1 polymer ?
#
loop_
_entity_poly.entity_id
_entity_poly.type
_entity_poly.pdbx_seq_one_letter_code
_entity_poly.pdbx_strand_id
1 'polypeptide(L)'
;MSWQSCSISETELAKLLHCYKFSIRQKILPKQPFTSDGHINKPYFNYEMRKTEGVRAKMSFWVLNLLCLLQLPTMALSKNVESSDSYDLDDIRFWNSIGKRNIEKKLQLNPHLLKVKPPKNVILFVGDGMGISTVTSARINKNQKAGLHYLNTPLYFEKFQNSGLVKTSSFDHHVTDSAAGATALFTGRKVNTKTLGTLPSAKEGCPNSTSTDIVDGIAEGVLQKDLSMGFVTTTRITHATPAALYAKASHQAFSAWPKTSLKGVERDAEYDEAEVRCARDIAKQLLSYPASEFKVLMGGGSSYLMDKSRNGSRGDGINIDLEWLRLGGSRKVLRTPSDLNQVDAANVDKLLGIFSDSQFPYHLSEKLGNKKTVPRLHEMTKKAIEVLQKDNEGFFLVVEGGLIDIAEHENFMHVAFSELYEFEEAVQVAHEITNPNETLIIVTADHGHALTLPGYLQTKQSLFESTRVEQPEGNTVDKGEHWLPALFFASGPGYRNGFKDHSSADTERPFYRHPTAVPSQHGYHGGEDVGVWADGPFSEQVFSVLFSLISIRTLLESDPHRVGMWFPLV
;
A
#
# COMPACT_ATOMS: atom_id res chain seq x y z
N MET A 1 -42.35 -20.76 27.43
CA MET A 1 -41.77 -21.34 26.20
C MET A 1 -40.26 -21.44 26.40
N SER A 2 -39.74 -22.66 26.22
CA SER A 2 -38.38 -23.21 26.36
C SER A 2 -37.18 -22.30 26.68
N TRP A 3 -36.52 -22.57 27.81
CA TRP A 3 -35.09 -22.32 28.02
C TRP A 3 -34.30 -23.52 27.46
N GLN A 4 -33.41 -23.29 26.49
CA GLN A 4 -32.41 -24.29 26.10
C GLN A 4 -31.22 -24.22 27.06
N SER A 5 -30.91 -25.36 27.67
CA SER A 5 -29.75 -25.62 28.52
C SER A 5 -28.45 -25.56 27.72
N CYS A 6 -27.48 -24.76 28.16
CA CYS A 6 -26.10 -24.86 27.68
C CYS A 6 -25.40 -25.98 28.48
N SER A 7 -25.20 -27.15 27.86
CA SER A 7 -24.40 -28.24 28.43
C SER A 7 -22.99 -28.20 27.86
N ILE A 8 -21.99 -27.93 28.70
CA ILE A 8 -20.57 -28.08 28.36
C ILE A 8 -20.24 -29.59 28.33
N SER A 9 -19.55 -30.02 27.28
CA SER A 9 -19.18 -31.43 27.11
C SER A 9 -18.05 -31.84 28.08
N GLU A 10 -18.04 -33.10 28.54
CA GLU A 10 -16.98 -33.65 29.41
C GLU A 10 -15.58 -33.53 28.78
N THR A 11 -15.51 -33.46 27.45
CA THR A 11 -14.27 -33.29 26.69
C THR A 11 -13.72 -31.86 26.79
N GLU A 12 -14.56 -30.84 26.94
CA GLU A 12 -14.15 -29.45 27.16
C GLU A 12 -13.69 -29.23 28.60
N LEU A 13 -14.35 -29.88 29.57
CA LEU A 13 -13.95 -29.83 30.97
C LEU A 13 -12.59 -30.52 31.20
N ALA A 14 -12.33 -31.63 30.51
CA ALA A 14 -11.06 -32.36 30.58
C ALA A 14 -9.88 -31.58 29.96
N LYS A 15 -10.13 -30.80 28.89
CA LYS A 15 -9.11 -29.95 28.26
C LYS A 15 -8.72 -28.76 29.14
N LEU A 16 -9.69 -28.12 29.80
CA LEU A 16 -9.46 -27.02 30.73
C LEU A 16 -8.63 -27.43 31.96
N LEU A 17 -8.77 -28.66 32.44
CA LEU A 17 -8.07 -29.16 33.63
C LEU A 17 -6.67 -29.72 33.34
N HIS A 18 -6.36 -30.09 32.10
CA HIS A 18 -5.00 -30.47 31.70
C HIS A 18 -4.02 -29.29 31.76
N CYS A 19 -4.51 -28.06 31.51
CA CYS A 19 -3.73 -26.82 31.65
C CYS A 19 -3.25 -26.56 33.09
N TYR A 20 -3.82 -27.21 34.11
CA TYR A 20 -3.50 -26.95 35.53
C TYR A 20 -2.88 -28.15 36.27
N LYS A 21 -2.41 -29.19 35.57
CA LYS A 21 -1.74 -30.40 36.15
C LYS A 21 -2.54 -31.09 37.26
N PHE A 22 -3.85 -31.30 37.09
CA PHE A 22 -4.64 -32.18 37.96
C PHE A 22 -4.97 -33.50 37.27
N SER A 23 -5.01 -34.60 38.03
CA SER A 23 -5.42 -35.94 37.56
C SER A 23 -6.70 -36.37 38.28
N ILE A 24 -7.71 -36.84 37.53
CA ILE A 24 -8.96 -37.40 38.07
C ILE A 24 -8.90 -38.93 37.97
N ARG A 25 -9.24 -39.65 39.05
CA ARG A 25 -9.58 -41.08 39.01
C ARG A 25 -11.03 -41.26 39.44
N GLN A 26 -11.81 -41.96 38.61
CA GLN A 26 -13.18 -42.34 38.92
C GLN A 26 -13.16 -43.59 39.82
N LYS A 27 -13.92 -43.60 40.93
CA LYS A 27 -14.10 -44.77 41.79
C LYS A 27 -15.55 -45.27 41.63
N ILE A 28 -15.72 -46.53 41.24
CA ILE A 28 -17.04 -47.18 41.11
C ILE A 28 -17.36 -47.85 42.47
N LEU A 29 -18.51 -47.53 43.08
CA LEU A 29 -19.04 -48.24 44.25
C LEU A 29 -20.19 -49.19 43.83
N PRO A 30 -20.40 -50.33 44.53
CA PRO A 30 -21.36 -51.35 44.11
C PRO A 30 -22.83 -50.96 44.32
N LYS A 31 -23.69 -51.53 43.45
CA LYS A 31 -25.14 -51.27 43.32
C LYS A 31 -25.95 -51.59 44.59
N GLN A 32 -26.93 -50.75 44.93
CA GLN A 32 -28.04 -51.08 45.83
C GLN A 32 -29.37 -51.27 45.05
N PRO A 33 -30.31 -52.10 45.55
CA PRO A 33 -31.46 -52.57 44.79
C PRO A 33 -32.67 -51.61 44.80
N PHE A 34 -33.49 -51.75 43.76
CA PHE A 34 -34.69 -50.96 43.45
C PHE A 34 -35.79 -51.08 44.51
N THR A 35 -36.46 -49.95 44.81
CA THR A 35 -37.85 -49.93 45.29
C THR A 35 -38.69 -49.02 44.40
N SER A 36 -39.93 -49.47 44.20
CA SER A 36 -40.95 -48.92 43.33
C SER A 36 -41.49 -47.60 43.87
N ASP A 37 -41.18 -46.49 43.20
CA ASP A 37 -42.06 -45.34 43.01
C ASP A 37 -41.39 -44.34 42.03
N GLY A 38 -41.78 -44.48 40.75
CA GLY A 38 -41.87 -43.48 39.67
C GLY A 38 -40.97 -42.24 39.54
N HIS A 39 -39.83 -42.11 40.21
CA HIS A 39 -38.91 -40.97 40.04
C HIS A 39 -37.47 -41.43 39.78
N ILE A 40 -36.94 -41.12 38.60
CA ILE A 40 -35.58 -41.46 38.17
C ILE A 40 -34.56 -40.62 38.95
N ASN A 41 -33.88 -41.24 39.92
CA ASN A 41 -32.64 -40.75 40.49
C ASN A 41 -31.50 -40.93 39.47
N LYS A 42 -30.84 -39.84 39.04
CA LYS A 42 -29.58 -39.90 38.29
C LYS A 42 -28.42 -40.25 39.24
N PRO A 43 -27.43 -41.06 38.81
CA PRO A 43 -26.33 -41.50 39.66
C PRO A 43 -25.40 -40.34 40.05
N TYR A 44 -25.06 -40.26 41.34
CA TYR A 44 -24.03 -39.36 41.86
C TYR A 44 -22.63 -39.93 41.56
N PHE A 45 -21.83 -39.21 40.77
CA PHE A 45 -20.39 -39.45 40.67
C PHE A 45 -19.66 -38.50 41.62
N ASN A 46 -18.90 -39.03 42.57
CA ASN A 46 -17.97 -38.22 43.37
C ASN A 46 -16.59 -38.26 42.71
N TYR A 47 -16.06 -37.08 42.39
CA TYR A 47 -14.70 -36.89 41.90
C TYR A 47 -13.80 -36.41 43.06
N GLU A 48 -12.70 -37.11 43.31
CA GLU A 48 -11.71 -36.73 44.32
C GLU A 48 -10.56 -35.98 43.62
N MET A 49 -10.36 -34.69 43.91
CA MET A 49 -9.22 -33.91 43.42
C MET A 49 -8.10 -33.92 44.45
N ARG A 50 -6.87 -34.30 44.05
CA ARG A 50 -5.66 -34.13 44.89
C ARG A 50 -4.67 -33.21 44.20
N LYS A 51 -4.18 -32.23 44.95
CA LYS A 51 -3.01 -31.42 44.63
C LYS A 51 -1.78 -32.15 45.18
N THR A 52 -0.70 -32.24 44.40
CA THR A 52 0.60 -32.69 44.93
C THR A 52 1.11 -31.64 45.91
N GLU A 53 1.42 -32.10 47.13
CA GLU A 53 2.05 -31.40 48.26
C GLU A 53 1.15 -30.59 49.22
N GLY A 54 1.12 -31.06 50.48
CA GLY A 54 1.24 -30.21 51.68
C GLY A 54 -0.01 -29.55 52.27
N VAL A 55 -0.50 -30.12 53.38
CA VAL A 55 -1.29 -29.49 54.48
C VAL A 55 -2.82 -29.47 54.33
N ARG A 56 -3.47 -30.17 55.28
CA ARG A 56 -4.91 -30.20 55.57
C ARG A 56 -5.32 -29.02 56.46
N ALA A 57 -6.41 -28.33 56.15
CA ALA A 57 -7.22 -27.64 57.14
C ALA A 57 -8.72 -27.86 56.83
N LYS A 58 -9.46 -28.38 57.83
CA LYS A 58 -10.91 -28.59 57.79
C LYS A 58 -11.59 -27.26 58.14
N MET A 59 -12.55 -26.79 57.33
CA MET A 59 -13.53 -25.78 57.75
C MET A 59 -14.93 -26.29 57.45
N SER A 60 -15.79 -26.15 58.46
CA SER A 60 -17.12 -26.75 58.62
C SER A 60 -18.21 -26.01 57.84
N PHE A 61 -19.29 -26.75 57.57
CA PHE A 61 -20.41 -26.53 56.64
C PHE A 61 -21.29 -25.27 56.86
N TRP A 62 -20.87 -24.32 57.70
CA TRP A 62 -21.64 -23.11 58.04
C TRP A 62 -21.24 -21.85 57.28
N VAL A 63 -20.17 -21.87 56.47
CA VAL A 63 -19.72 -20.71 55.66
C VAL A 63 -20.43 -20.62 54.30
N LEU A 64 -21.06 -21.70 53.81
CA LEU A 64 -21.68 -21.69 52.47
C LEU A 64 -23.05 -20.99 52.40
N ASN A 65 -23.75 -20.78 53.52
CA ASN A 65 -25.06 -20.10 53.50
C ASN A 65 -24.99 -18.58 53.70
N LEU A 66 -23.84 -18.03 54.13
CA LEU A 66 -23.66 -16.57 54.26
C LEU A 66 -23.19 -15.90 52.95
N LEU A 67 -22.74 -16.69 51.97
CA LEU A 67 -22.30 -16.20 50.64
C LEU A 67 -23.41 -16.18 49.58
N CYS A 68 -24.62 -16.69 49.89
CA CYS A 68 -25.79 -16.64 48.98
C CYS A 68 -26.71 -15.43 49.20
N LEU A 69 -26.44 -14.56 50.19
CA LEU A 69 -27.26 -13.37 50.50
C LEU A 69 -26.58 -12.02 50.22
N LEU A 70 -25.41 -12.03 49.56
CA LEU A 70 -24.71 -10.81 49.11
C LEU A 70 -24.53 -10.73 47.58
N GLN A 71 -25.33 -11.47 46.81
CA GLN A 71 -25.40 -11.36 45.35
C GLN A 71 -26.61 -10.51 44.92
N LEU A 72 -26.50 -9.20 45.12
CA LEU A 72 -27.13 -8.22 44.23
C LEU A 72 -26.10 -7.14 43.88
N PRO A 73 -25.28 -7.33 42.83
CA PRO A 73 -24.77 -6.22 42.06
C PRO A 73 -25.80 -5.92 40.96
N THR A 74 -26.31 -4.70 41.02
CA THR A 74 -26.81 -3.91 39.90
C THR A 74 -26.19 -4.34 38.57
N MET A 75 -27.04 -4.68 37.59
CA MET A 75 -26.65 -4.69 36.17
C MET A 75 -26.32 -3.26 35.74
N ALA A 76 -25.17 -2.75 36.15
CA ALA A 76 -24.41 -1.86 35.30
C ALA A 76 -23.76 -2.78 34.26
N LEU A 77 -24.26 -2.73 33.02
CA LEU A 77 -23.55 -3.25 31.88
C LEU A 77 -22.25 -2.44 31.78
N SER A 78 -21.23 -2.86 32.52
CA SER A 78 -19.85 -2.51 32.21
C SER A 78 -19.61 -3.10 30.83
N LYS A 79 -19.76 -2.25 29.79
CA LYS A 79 -18.92 -2.42 28.62
C LYS A 79 -17.51 -2.39 29.17
N ASN A 80 -16.89 -3.56 29.32
CA ASN A 80 -15.44 -3.65 29.25
C ASN A 80 -15.09 -3.24 27.82
N VAL A 81 -15.12 -1.93 27.57
CA VAL A 81 -14.17 -1.29 26.69
C VAL A 81 -12.85 -1.62 27.38
N GLU A 82 -12.09 -2.54 26.80
CA GLU A 82 -10.69 -2.71 27.16
C GLU A 82 -10.09 -1.30 27.30
N SER A 83 -9.58 -1.00 28.49
CA SER A 83 -8.77 0.17 28.72
C SER A 83 -7.73 0.26 27.63
N SER A 84 -7.48 1.48 27.17
CA SER A 84 -6.48 1.84 26.16
C SER A 84 -5.04 1.61 26.65
N ASP A 85 -4.72 0.36 26.96
CA ASP A 85 -3.40 -0.03 27.46
C ASP A 85 -2.45 -0.16 26.26
N SER A 86 -1.61 0.86 26.12
CA SER A 86 -0.46 1.04 25.22
C SER A 86 -0.29 -0.01 24.12
N TYR A 87 -0.97 0.17 22.99
CA TYR A 87 -0.52 -0.50 21.77
C TYR A 87 0.83 0.09 21.37
N ASP A 88 1.84 -0.76 21.25
CA ASP A 88 3.06 -0.40 20.55
C ASP A 88 2.69 -0.16 19.08
N LEU A 89 2.84 1.08 18.62
CA LEU A 89 2.47 1.47 17.26
C LEU A 89 3.38 0.83 16.20
N ASP A 90 4.51 0.27 16.61
CA ASP A 90 5.39 -0.51 15.75
C ASP A 90 4.99 -1.99 15.66
N ASP A 91 4.10 -2.45 16.54
CA ASP A 91 3.62 -3.82 16.55
C ASP A 91 2.66 -4.06 15.37
N ILE A 92 3.00 -5.04 14.54
CA ILE A 92 2.15 -5.43 13.42
C ILE A 92 0.77 -5.89 13.85
N ARG A 93 0.64 -6.44 15.05
CA ARG A 93 -0.65 -6.86 15.61
C ARG A 93 -1.56 -5.66 15.79
N PHE A 94 -1.02 -4.48 16.11
CA PHE A 94 -1.80 -3.24 16.16
C PHE A 94 -2.36 -2.89 14.78
N TRP A 95 -1.51 -2.77 13.76
CA TRP A 95 -1.95 -2.43 12.40
C TRP A 95 -2.90 -3.48 11.81
N ASN A 96 -2.58 -4.76 11.98
CA ASN A 96 -3.45 -5.87 11.57
C ASN A 96 -4.79 -5.85 12.32
N SER A 97 -4.84 -5.43 13.59
CA SER A 97 -6.10 -5.32 14.33
C SER A 97 -7.01 -4.23 13.75
N ILE A 98 -6.45 -3.11 13.28
CA ILE A 98 -7.21 -2.04 12.62
C ILE A 98 -7.78 -2.55 11.29
N GLY A 99 -6.92 -3.14 10.45
CA GLY A 99 -7.34 -3.71 9.16
C GLY A 99 -8.41 -4.78 9.33
N LYS A 100 -8.17 -5.74 10.24
CA LYS A 100 -9.11 -6.81 10.58
C LYS A 100 -10.45 -6.28 11.08
N ARG A 101 -10.46 -5.33 12.02
CA ARG A 101 -11.71 -4.75 12.55
C ARG A 101 -12.52 -4.05 11.46
N ASN A 102 -11.87 -3.37 10.53
CA ASN A 102 -12.53 -2.72 9.40
C ASN A 102 -13.15 -3.73 8.45
N ILE A 103 -12.41 -4.80 8.11
CA ILE A 103 -12.89 -5.89 7.26
C ILE A 103 -14.04 -6.63 7.95
N GLU A 104 -13.89 -7.03 9.21
CA GLU A 104 -14.93 -7.73 9.99
C GLU A 104 -16.23 -6.91 10.06
N LYS A 105 -16.14 -5.62 10.39
CA LYS A 105 -17.31 -4.72 10.41
C LYS A 105 -17.99 -4.67 9.05
N LYS A 106 -17.22 -4.68 7.96
CA LYS A 106 -17.75 -4.66 6.60
C LYS A 106 -18.40 -5.98 6.21
N LEU A 107 -17.77 -7.10 6.51
CA LEU A 107 -18.30 -8.45 6.24
C LEU A 107 -19.57 -8.71 7.06
N GLN A 108 -19.67 -8.17 8.28
CA GLN A 108 -20.90 -8.21 9.08
C GLN A 108 -22.05 -7.43 8.42
N LEU A 109 -21.77 -6.26 7.87
CA LEU A 109 -22.76 -5.44 7.16
C LEU A 109 -23.10 -6.00 5.76
N ASN A 110 -22.21 -6.79 5.17
CA ASN A 110 -22.28 -7.28 3.81
C ASN A 110 -21.95 -8.79 3.77
N PRO A 111 -22.79 -9.66 4.37
CA PRO A 111 -22.48 -11.08 4.50
C PRO A 111 -22.39 -11.83 3.17
N HIS A 112 -22.88 -11.26 2.06
CA HIS A 112 -22.70 -11.82 0.72
C HIS A 112 -21.22 -11.82 0.29
N LEU A 113 -20.40 -10.90 0.82
CA LEU A 113 -18.97 -10.82 0.54
C LEU A 113 -18.19 -12.05 1.03
N LEU A 114 -18.71 -12.77 2.02
CA LEU A 114 -18.14 -14.03 2.50
C LEU A 114 -18.24 -15.17 1.47
N LYS A 115 -19.07 -15.01 0.44
CA LYS A 115 -19.26 -16.02 -0.62
C LYS A 115 -18.43 -15.74 -1.86
N VAL A 116 -17.75 -14.59 -1.93
CA VAL A 116 -16.91 -14.22 -3.06
C VAL A 116 -15.65 -15.09 -3.01
N LYS A 117 -15.24 -15.63 -4.16
CA LYS A 117 -14.00 -16.42 -4.27
C LYS A 117 -12.78 -15.48 -4.21
N PRO A 118 -11.71 -15.83 -3.47
CA PRO A 118 -10.47 -15.06 -3.49
C PRO A 118 -9.91 -14.90 -4.90
N PRO A 119 -9.30 -13.74 -5.23
CA PRO A 119 -8.62 -13.57 -6.49
C PRO A 119 -7.39 -14.49 -6.55
N LYS A 120 -7.15 -15.06 -7.72
CA LYS A 120 -5.92 -15.79 -8.05
C LYS A 120 -4.77 -14.83 -8.33
N ASN A 121 -5.08 -13.73 -9.02
CA ASN A 121 -4.08 -12.73 -9.41
C ASN A 121 -4.47 -11.37 -8.84
N VAL A 122 -3.49 -10.56 -8.49
CA VAL A 122 -3.72 -9.18 -8.08
C VAL A 122 -2.77 -8.24 -8.81
N ILE A 123 -3.34 -7.17 -9.35
CA ILE A 123 -2.58 -6.10 -10.00
C ILE A 123 -2.87 -4.80 -9.27
N LEU A 124 -1.84 -4.21 -8.68
CA LEU A 124 -1.91 -2.93 -7.99
C LEU A 124 -1.24 -1.85 -8.83
N PHE A 125 -2.06 -0.94 -9.34
CA PHE A 125 -1.64 0.24 -10.06
C PHE A 125 -1.47 1.41 -9.08
N VAL A 126 -0.29 2.02 -9.08
CA VAL A 126 0.06 3.18 -8.24
C VAL A 126 0.38 4.36 -9.15
N GLY A 127 -0.51 5.37 -9.19
CA GLY A 127 -0.18 6.66 -9.77
C GLY A 127 0.54 7.51 -8.72
N ASP A 128 1.86 7.59 -8.76
CA ASP A 128 2.65 8.37 -7.79
C ASP A 128 2.20 9.84 -7.86
N GLY A 129 1.83 10.43 -6.72
CA GLY A 129 1.31 11.80 -6.64
C GLY A 129 -0.08 12.03 -7.25
N MET A 130 -0.79 10.98 -7.69
CA MET A 130 -2.09 11.08 -8.40
C MET A 130 -3.26 11.38 -7.45
N GLY A 131 -3.32 12.61 -6.95
CA GLY A 131 -4.42 13.10 -6.11
C GLY A 131 -5.76 13.21 -6.83
N ILE A 132 -6.86 13.39 -6.07
CA ILE A 132 -8.21 13.55 -6.64
C ILE A 132 -8.30 14.77 -7.56
N SER A 133 -7.60 15.85 -7.23
CA SER A 133 -7.49 17.04 -8.08
C SER A 133 -6.86 16.71 -9.43
N THR A 134 -5.79 15.91 -9.45
CA THR A 134 -5.11 15.46 -10.68
C THR A 134 -6.03 14.62 -11.54
N VAL A 135 -6.70 13.62 -10.95
CA VAL A 135 -7.65 12.75 -11.65
C VAL A 135 -8.79 13.56 -12.28
N THR A 136 -9.40 14.46 -11.50
CA THR A 136 -10.49 15.32 -11.97
C THR A 136 -10.04 16.22 -13.10
N SER A 137 -8.88 16.86 -12.94
CA SER A 137 -8.32 17.79 -13.92
C SER A 137 -7.97 17.08 -15.23
N ALA A 138 -7.33 15.91 -15.13
CA ALA A 138 -6.98 15.11 -16.30
C ALA A 138 -8.21 14.59 -17.05
N ARG A 139 -9.27 14.20 -16.34
CA ARG A 139 -10.56 13.83 -16.92
C ARG A 139 -11.16 14.99 -17.72
N ILE A 140 -11.24 16.18 -17.12
CA ILE A 140 -11.75 17.37 -17.80
C ILE A 140 -10.90 17.65 -19.05
N ASN A 141 -9.57 17.67 -18.91
CA ASN A 141 -8.67 17.91 -20.04
C ASN A 141 -8.84 16.89 -21.17
N LYS A 142 -9.02 15.60 -20.83
CA LYS A 142 -9.24 14.53 -21.81
C LYS A 142 -10.53 14.74 -22.61
N ASN A 143 -11.61 15.13 -21.93
CA ASN A 143 -12.89 15.45 -22.57
C ASN A 143 -12.80 16.73 -23.43
N GLN A 144 -12.11 17.77 -22.96
CA GLN A 144 -11.87 18.99 -23.73
C GLN A 144 -11.07 18.72 -25.01
N LYS A 145 -10.02 17.89 -24.95
CA LYS A 145 -9.25 17.45 -26.13
C LYS A 145 -10.07 16.65 -27.13
N ALA A 146 -11.14 15.98 -26.68
CA ALA A 146 -12.08 15.28 -27.55
C ALA A 146 -13.19 16.20 -28.13
N GLY A 147 -13.16 17.51 -27.84
CA GLY A 147 -14.21 18.46 -28.25
C GLY A 147 -15.50 18.33 -27.42
N LEU A 148 -15.46 17.63 -26.29
CA LEU A 148 -16.60 17.30 -25.44
C LEU A 148 -16.60 18.15 -24.17
N HIS A 149 -16.56 19.47 -24.33
CA HIS A 149 -16.35 20.45 -23.23
C HIS A 149 -17.30 20.32 -22.03
N TYR A 150 -18.51 19.79 -22.23
CA TYR A 150 -19.51 19.63 -21.16
C TYR A 150 -19.56 18.22 -20.59
N LEU A 151 -18.98 17.23 -21.29
CA LEU A 151 -19.02 15.86 -20.82
C LEU A 151 -17.90 15.65 -19.82
N ASN A 152 -18.24 14.95 -18.75
CA ASN A 152 -17.29 14.51 -17.74
C ASN A 152 -17.10 12.98 -17.87
N THR A 153 -16.78 12.53 -19.10
CA THR A 153 -16.60 11.09 -19.37
C THR A 153 -15.46 10.57 -18.49
N PRO A 154 -15.69 9.52 -17.69
CA PRO A 154 -14.70 9.01 -16.74
C PRO A 154 -13.44 8.51 -17.45
N LEU A 155 -12.28 8.66 -16.80
CA LEU A 155 -11.09 7.87 -17.10
C LEU A 155 -11.41 6.38 -16.95
N TYR A 156 -10.61 5.52 -17.58
CA TYR A 156 -10.89 4.08 -17.66
C TYR A 156 -11.14 3.45 -16.28
N PHE A 157 -10.26 3.69 -15.32
CA PHE A 157 -10.36 3.13 -13.96
C PHE A 157 -11.51 3.74 -13.13
N GLU A 158 -11.98 4.95 -13.47
CA GLU A 158 -13.16 5.53 -12.81
C GLU A 158 -14.46 4.79 -13.16
N LYS A 159 -14.43 3.88 -14.14
CA LYS A 159 -15.56 3.00 -14.50
C LYS A 159 -15.58 1.70 -13.70
N PHE A 160 -14.56 1.42 -12.89
CA PHE A 160 -14.53 0.24 -12.04
C PHE A 160 -15.71 0.25 -11.07
N GLN A 161 -16.24 -0.93 -10.78
CA GLN A 161 -17.49 -1.08 -10.02
C GLN A 161 -17.44 -0.47 -8.64
N ASN A 162 -16.24 -0.37 -8.06
CA ASN A 162 -16.08 0.07 -6.70
C ASN A 162 -15.01 1.16 -6.59
N SER A 163 -15.30 2.18 -5.78
CA SER A 163 -14.42 3.33 -5.54
C SER A 163 -14.49 3.83 -4.09
N GLY A 164 -13.43 4.46 -3.60
CA GLY A 164 -13.34 5.01 -2.26
C GLY A 164 -12.15 5.93 -2.07
N LEU A 165 -11.84 6.23 -0.81
CA LEU A 165 -10.76 7.14 -0.42
C LEU A 165 -9.75 6.43 0.48
N VAL A 166 -8.48 6.81 0.35
CA VAL A 166 -7.35 6.29 1.12
C VAL A 166 -6.68 7.41 1.89
N LYS A 167 -6.55 7.24 3.22
CA LYS A 167 -5.79 8.16 4.07
C LYS A 167 -4.29 7.91 3.93
N THR A 168 -3.53 8.94 3.56
CA THR A 168 -2.14 8.82 3.10
C THR A 168 -1.07 9.25 4.10
N SER A 169 -1.42 9.85 5.24
CA SER A 169 -0.42 10.34 6.19
C SER A 169 0.60 9.26 6.57
N SER A 170 1.87 9.66 6.71
CA SER A 170 2.91 8.78 7.26
C SER A 170 2.73 8.62 8.77
N PHE A 171 3.68 7.97 9.44
CA PHE A 171 3.66 7.85 10.90
C PHE A 171 3.90 9.20 11.59
N ASP A 172 4.79 10.02 11.03
CA ASP A 172 5.31 11.25 11.64
C ASP A 172 4.90 12.54 10.90
N HIS A 173 4.26 12.45 9.74
CA HIS A 173 3.79 13.60 8.96
C HIS A 173 2.36 13.44 8.45
N HIS A 174 1.61 14.55 8.42
CA HIS A 174 0.28 14.61 7.80
C HIS A 174 0.34 14.49 6.26
N VAL A 175 1.41 15.01 5.66
CA VAL A 175 1.71 14.86 4.23
C VAL A 175 2.87 13.87 4.13
N THR A 176 2.63 12.70 3.54
CA THR A 176 3.66 11.66 3.37
C THR A 176 4.59 11.98 2.20
N ASP A 177 5.74 11.31 2.15
CA ASP A 177 6.51 11.13 0.92
C ASP A 177 6.20 9.77 0.26
N SER A 178 6.68 9.55 -0.96
CA SER A 178 6.47 8.31 -1.71
C SER A 178 7.07 7.10 -1.01
N ALA A 179 8.18 7.26 -0.27
CA ALA A 179 8.80 6.15 0.45
C ALA A 179 7.91 5.60 1.57
N ALA A 180 7.39 6.48 2.44
CA ALA A 180 6.50 6.06 3.51
C ALA A 180 5.10 5.68 2.99
N GLY A 181 4.60 6.38 1.96
CA GLY A 181 3.32 6.08 1.31
C GLY A 181 3.32 4.68 0.67
N ALA A 182 4.32 4.39 -0.17
CA ALA A 182 4.48 3.08 -0.79
C ALA A 182 4.79 1.98 0.23
N THR A 183 5.61 2.25 1.26
CA THR A 183 5.84 1.27 2.34
C THR A 183 4.54 0.91 3.03
N ALA A 184 3.65 1.86 3.27
CA ALA A 184 2.36 1.58 3.87
C ALA A 184 1.43 0.79 2.93
N LEU A 185 1.47 1.03 1.60
CA LEU A 185 0.73 0.22 0.61
C LEU A 185 1.18 -1.25 0.65
N PHE A 186 2.49 -1.49 0.71
CA PHE A 186 3.06 -2.82 0.52
C PHE A 186 3.28 -3.61 1.80
N THR A 187 3.48 -2.94 2.93
CA THR A 187 3.71 -3.63 4.21
C THR A 187 2.49 -3.62 5.12
N GLY A 188 1.52 -2.77 4.80
CA GLY A 188 0.39 -2.48 5.65
C GLY A 188 0.77 -1.77 6.95
N ARG A 189 1.89 -1.06 7.02
CA ARG A 189 2.33 -0.29 8.21
C ARG A 189 2.68 1.14 7.84
N LYS A 190 2.25 2.11 8.65
CA LYS A 190 2.79 3.46 8.54
C LYS A 190 4.21 3.48 9.09
N VAL A 191 5.10 4.13 8.36
CA VAL A 191 6.50 4.33 8.72
C VAL A 191 6.81 5.83 8.70
N ASN A 192 7.97 6.22 9.21
CA ASN A 192 8.41 7.62 9.16
C ASN A 192 8.67 8.06 7.71
N THR A 193 8.40 9.33 7.41
CA THR A 193 8.69 9.93 6.11
C THR A 193 10.18 9.75 5.74
N LYS A 194 10.45 9.47 4.47
CA LYS A 194 11.79 9.13 3.94
C LYS A 194 12.36 7.84 4.52
N THR A 195 11.53 6.83 4.75
CA THR A 195 11.99 5.49 5.10
C THR A 195 11.34 4.43 4.23
N LEU A 196 12.08 3.36 3.95
CA LEU A 196 11.64 2.21 3.19
C LEU A 196 11.75 0.98 4.07
N GLY A 197 10.64 0.29 4.29
CA GLY A 197 10.64 -1.04 4.91
C GLY A 197 11.23 -1.11 6.33
N THR A 198 11.24 -0.02 7.10
CA THR A 198 11.71 0.00 8.49
C THR A 198 10.64 0.54 9.44
N LEU A 199 10.54 -0.03 10.65
CA LEU A 199 9.61 0.42 11.68
C LEU A 199 9.90 1.87 12.14
N PRO A 200 8.89 2.62 12.61
CA PRO A 200 9.09 3.96 13.17
C PRO A 200 10.12 4.05 14.32
N SER A 201 10.28 3.01 15.14
CA SER A 201 11.35 2.93 16.16
C SER A 201 12.76 2.72 15.61
N ALA A 202 12.96 2.60 14.29
CA ALA A 202 14.27 2.72 13.69
C ALA A 202 14.85 4.10 14.03
N LYS A 203 15.55 4.16 15.17
CA LYS A 203 16.09 5.39 15.76
C LYS A 203 16.96 6.12 14.76
N GLU A 204 17.08 7.43 14.97
CA GLU A 204 18.18 8.21 14.43
C GLU A 204 19.51 7.56 14.83
N GLY A 205 20.22 7.02 13.85
CA GLY A 205 21.52 6.38 14.03
C GLY A 205 21.57 4.99 13.40
N CYS A 206 22.70 4.71 12.75
CA CYS A 206 23.04 3.47 12.08
C CYS A 206 22.68 2.19 12.85
N PRO A 207 21.53 1.56 12.58
CA PRO A 207 21.29 0.24 13.11
C PRO A 207 21.96 -0.71 12.11
N ASN A 208 23.16 -1.19 12.45
CA ASN A 208 23.60 -2.51 11.97
C ASN A 208 22.62 -3.62 12.39
N SER A 209 21.62 -3.28 13.21
CA SER A 209 20.53 -4.15 13.60
C SER A 209 19.47 -4.25 12.50
N THR A 210 19.18 -5.46 12.08
CA THR A 210 18.00 -5.82 11.26
C THR A 210 16.72 -5.86 12.08
N SER A 211 16.77 -5.58 13.39
CA SER A 211 15.63 -5.71 14.31
C SER A 211 14.45 -4.79 14.00
N THR A 212 14.67 -3.73 13.22
CA THR A 212 13.63 -2.78 12.80
C THR A 212 13.23 -2.95 11.34
N ASP A 213 13.77 -3.95 10.64
CA ASP A 213 13.39 -4.24 9.27
C ASP A 213 12.02 -4.90 9.24
N ILE A 214 11.15 -4.41 8.37
CA ILE A 214 9.87 -5.04 8.08
C ILE A 214 10.11 -6.17 7.08
N VAL A 215 10.00 -7.43 7.50
CA VAL A 215 10.33 -8.62 6.68
C VAL A 215 9.13 -9.52 6.39
N ASP A 216 7.93 -9.01 6.65
CA ASP A 216 6.64 -9.68 6.50
C ASP A 216 5.66 -8.81 5.71
N GLY A 217 6.17 -8.06 4.73
CA GLY A 217 5.34 -7.29 3.81
C GLY A 217 4.66 -8.18 2.78
N ILE A 218 3.92 -7.55 1.86
CA ILE A 218 3.23 -8.24 0.77
C ILE A 218 4.19 -9.03 -0.10
N ALA A 219 5.40 -8.53 -0.33
CA ALA A 219 6.38 -9.18 -1.17
C ALA A 219 6.80 -10.52 -0.55
N GLU A 220 7.14 -10.50 0.73
CA GLU A 220 7.49 -11.71 1.45
C GLU A 220 6.29 -12.67 1.56
N GLY A 221 5.08 -12.15 1.81
CA GLY A 221 3.86 -12.97 1.91
C GLY A 221 3.43 -13.64 0.59
N VAL A 222 3.59 -12.97 -0.54
CA VAL A 222 3.33 -13.51 -1.88
C VAL A 222 4.29 -14.64 -2.20
N LEU A 223 5.60 -14.40 -1.98
CA LEU A 223 6.64 -15.39 -2.26
C LEU A 223 6.56 -16.62 -1.33
N GLN A 224 6.20 -16.43 -0.06
CA GLN A 224 6.00 -17.54 0.89
C GLN A 224 4.81 -18.44 0.54
N LYS A 225 3.88 -17.96 -0.28
CA LYS A 225 2.75 -18.72 -0.80
C LYS A 225 3.02 -19.29 -2.20
N ASP A 226 4.27 -19.24 -2.67
CA ASP A 226 4.69 -19.69 -3.99
C ASP A 226 4.02 -18.94 -5.16
N LEU A 227 3.43 -17.77 -4.92
CA LEU A 227 2.91 -16.91 -6.00
C LEU A 227 4.04 -16.16 -6.70
N SER A 228 3.84 -15.91 -7.99
CA SER A 228 4.74 -15.08 -8.77
C SER A 228 4.63 -13.61 -8.42
N MET A 229 5.76 -12.89 -8.43
CA MET A 229 5.76 -11.46 -8.16
C MET A 229 6.57 -10.67 -9.17
N GLY A 230 6.13 -9.44 -9.45
CA GLY A 230 6.95 -8.47 -10.14
C GLY A 230 6.46 -7.03 -10.00
N PHE A 231 7.24 -6.10 -10.53
CA PHE A 231 6.84 -4.71 -10.67
C PHE A 231 7.29 -4.11 -12.00
N VAL A 232 6.55 -3.09 -12.43
CA VAL A 232 6.82 -2.26 -13.59
C VAL A 232 6.69 -0.80 -13.17
N THR A 233 7.62 0.05 -13.61
CA THR A 233 7.59 1.49 -13.31
C THR A 233 8.15 2.31 -14.47
N THR A 234 7.73 3.57 -14.58
CA THR A 234 8.38 4.58 -15.44
C THR A 234 9.53 5.32 -14.74
N THR A 235 9.76 5.07 -13.45
CA THR A 235 10.87 5.67 -12.68
C THR A 235 12.10 4.76 -12.70
N ARG A 236 13.09 5.05 -11.84
CA ARG A 236 14.19 4.14 -11.58
C ARG A 236 13.66 2.93 -10.81
N ILE A 237 14.13 1.72 -11.08
CA ILE A 237 13.73 0.54 -10.28
C ILE A 237 14.18 0.62 -8.80
N THR A 238 15.04 1.59 -8.48
CA THR A 238 15.51 1.97 -7.14
C THR A 238 14.75 3.15 -6.54
N HIS A 239 13.80 3.76 -7.28
CA HIS A 239 12.95 4.84 -6.77
C HIS A 239 12.14 4.39 -5.56
N ALA A 240 11.65 5.33 -4.75
CA ALA A 240 10.98 5.05 -3.49
C ALA A 240 9.84 4.03 -3.61
N THR A 241 8.93 4.24 -4.57
CA THR A 241 7.77 3.39 -4.80
C THR A 241 8.16 1.94 -5.12
N PRO A 242 8.93 1.61 -6.18
CA PRO A 242 9.30 0.21 -6.45
C PRO A 242 10.23 -0.35 -5.36
N ALA A 243 11.09 0.48 -4.77
CA ALA A 243 11.99 0.06 -3.69
C ALA A 243 11.25 -0.36 -2.42
N ALA A 244 10.07 0.21 -2.13
CA ALA A 244 9.30 -0.16 -0.94
C ALA A 244 8.85 -1.63 -0.93
N LEU A 245 8.90 -2.33 -2.07
CA LEU A 245 8.64 -3.77 -2.16
C LEU A 245 9.77 -4.64 -1.62
N TYR A 246 11.00 -4.13 -1.53
CA TYR A 246 12.16 -4.97 -1.22
C TYR A 246 13.20 -4.32 -0.31
N ALA A 247 13.38 -3.01 -0.42
CA ALA A 247 14.46 -2.30 0.22
C ALA A 247 14.14 -1.98 1.69
N LYS A 248 15.19 -2.04 2.51
CA LYS A 248 15.22 -1.52 3.88
C LYS A 248 16.20 -0.34 3.90
N ALA A 249 15.71 0.88 4.12
CA ALA A 249 16.51 2.10 4.15
C ALA A 249 15.90 3.15 5.09
N SER A 250 16.70 3.80 5.92
CA SER A 250 16.23 4.72 6.97
C SER A 250 16.62 6.19 6.71
N HIS A 251 15.95 7.08 7.46
CA HIS A 251 15.92 8.54 7.30
C HIS A 251 17.29 9.23 7.20
N GLN A 252 18.34 8.73 7.86
CA GLN A 252 19.68 9.34 7.80
C GLN A 252 20.31 9.26 6.41
N ALA A 253 20.01 8.22 5.65
CA ALA A 253 20.45 8.11 4.27
C ALA A 253 19.84 9.26 3.41
N PHE A 254 18.75 9.87 3.88
CA PHE A 254 17.96 10.93 3.22
C PHE A 254 18.02 12.32 3.92
N SER A 255 18.82 12.46 4.99
CA SER A 255 18.79 13.61 5.91
C SER A 255 19.47 14.88 5.38
N ALA A 256 20.41 14.79 4.44
CA ALA A 256 21.04 15.99 3.94
C ALA A 256 20.16 16.66 2.87
N TRP A 257 18.99 17.23 3.17
CA TRP A 257 18.49 18.27 2.25
C TRP A 257 19.29 19.56 2.53
N PRO A 258 19.98 20.19 1.54
CA PRO A 258 19.79 20.07 0.08
C PRO A 258 20.89 19.29 -0.68
N LYS A 259 21.60 18.34 -0.05
CA LYS A 259 22.75 17.58 -0.62
C LYS A 259 22.58 16.05 -0.82
N THR A 260 21.55 15.40 -0.28
CA THR A 260 21.21 13.96 -0.41
C THR A 260 19.70 13.79 -0.55
N SER A 261 19.21 13.97 -1.78
CA SER A 261 17.99 13.28 -2.25
C SER A 261 18.17 11.75 -2.14
N LEU A 262 17.10 10.96 -2.29
CA LEU A 262 17.14 9.49 -2.46
C LEU A 262 18.31 8.98 -3.31
N LYS A 263 18.75 9.77 -4.29
CA LYS A 263 19.95 9.54 -5.12
C LYS A 263 21.23 9.14 -4.36
N GLY A 264 21.37 9.48 -3.07
CA GLY A 264 22.53 9.09 -2.25
C GLY A 264 22.45 7.68 -1.65
N VAL A 265 21.26 7.09 -1.60
CA VAL A 265 20.94 5.78 -0.98
C VAL A 265 20.52 4.76 -2.04
N GLU A 266 19.99 5.27 -3.16
CA GLU A 266 19.68 4.49 -4.36
C GLU A 266 20.93 3.83 -4.97
N ARG A 267 22.12 4.32 -4.63
CA ARG A 267 23.41 3.81 -5.09
C ARG A 267 24.48 3.99 -4.01
N ASP A 268 25.55 3.22 -4.16
CA ASP A 268 26.82 3.49 -3.50
C ASP A 268 27.51 4.68 -4.19
N ALA A 269 27.25 5.89 -3.69
CA ALA A 269 28.02 7.08 -4.07
C ALA A 269 29.09 7.35 -3.02
N GLU A 270 30.28 7.71 -3.50
CA GLU A 270 31.46 8.06 -2.72
C GLU A 270 31.14 9.31 -1.87
N TYR A 271 30.71 9.09 -0.64
CA TYR A 271 30.42 10.13 0.34
C TYR A 271 31.53 10.20 1.38
N ASP A 272 31.74 11.39 1.94
CA ASP A 272 32.74 11.66 2.97
C ASP A 272 32.53 10.70 4.17
N GLU A 273 33.62 10.06 4.62
CA GLU A 273 33.63 8.81 5.40
C GLU A 273 32.93 8.88 6.78
N ALA A 274 32.53 10.08 7.22
CA ALA A 274 31.80 10.31 8.46
C ALA A 274 30.27 10.25 8.33
N GLU A 275 29.69 10.45 7.12
CA GLU A 275 28.23 10.60 6.93
C GLU A 275 27.53 9.35 6.36
N VAL A 276 28.25 8.44 5.70
CA VAL A 276 27.65 7.30 4.96
C VAL A 276 28.30 5.96 5.30
N ARG A 277 28.30 5.59 6.59
CA ARG A 277 28.64 4.22 7.00
C ARG A 277 27.45 3.26 7.04
N CYS A 278 26.24 3.75 6.73
CA CYS A 278 25.00 3.13 7.23
C CYS A 278 23.83 3.11 6.24
N ALA A 279 24.00 3.69 5.05
CA ALA A 279 23.03 3.60 3.98
C ALA A 279 23.10 2.19 3.35
N ARG A 280 22.05 1.39 3.52
CA ARG A 280 21.92 0.13 2.78
C ARG A 280 21.55 0.47 1.34
N ASP A 281 22.54 0.38 0.46
CA ASP A 281 22.40 0.59 -0.98
C ASP A 281 21.20 -0.19 -1.54
N ILE A 282 20.17 0.55 -1.96
CA ILE A 282 18.91 -0.01 -2.48
C ILE A 282 19.20 -0.90 -3.69
N ALA A 283 20.11 -0.50 -4.58
CA ALA A 283 20.45 -1.28 -5.76
C ALA A 283 21.05 -2.66 -5.42
N LYS A 284 21.89 -2.76 -4.38
CA LYS A 284 22.41 -4.06 -3.90
C LYS A 284 21.33 -4.97 -3.36
N GLN A 285 20.27 -4.43 -2.77
CA GLN A 285 19.16 -5.23 -2.22
C GLN A 285 18.37 -5.96 -3.31
N LEU A 286 18.48 -5.55 -4.59
CA LEU A 286 17.96 -6.31 -5.74
C LEU A 286 18.58 -7.71 -5.88
N LEU A 287 19.76 -7.93 -5.30
CA LEU A 287 20.48 -9.20 -5.34
C LEU A 287 20.09 -10.16 -4.21
N SER A 288 19.21 -9.74 -3.31
CA SER A 288 18.82 -10.49 -2.12
C SER A 288 17.31 -10.65 -2.03
N TYR A 289 16.86 -11.60 -1.20
CA TYR A 289 15.45 -11.78 -0.90
C TYR A 289 14.86 -10.51 -0.26
N PRO A 290 13.65 -10.06 -0.64
CA PRO A 290 12.73 -10.72 -1.58
C PRO A 290 12.98 -10.43 -3.07
N ALA A 291 13.68 -9.35 -3.42
CA ALA A 291 13.83 -8.90 -4.81
C ALA A 291 14.51 -9.92 -5.75
N SER A 292 15.44 -10.74 -5.23
CA SER A 292 16.09 -11.80 -6.01
C SER A 292 15.10 -12.83 -6.57
N GLU A 293 13.92 -12.94 -5.95
CA GLU A 293 12.84 -13.87 -6.30
C GLU A 293 11.76 -13.28 -7.20
N PHE A 294 11.75 -11.98 -7.42
CA PHE A 294 10.81 -11.37 -8.36
C PHE A 294 11.07 -11.89 -9.78
N LYS A 295 10.00 -12.32 -10.45
CA LYS A 295 10.04 -12.79 -11.84
C LYS A 295 10.12 -11.63 -12.83
N VAL A 296 9.66 -10.44 -12.46
CA VAL A 296 9.69 -9.27 -13.35
C VAL A 296 10.06 -8.02 -12.56
N LEU A 297 11.12 -7.33 -13.00
CA LEU A 297 11.48 -5.99 -12.52
C LEU A 297 11.75 -5.12 -13.75
N MET A 298 10.92 -4.12 -14.02
CA MET A 298 11.09 -3.27 -15.22
C MET A 298 10.96 -1.78 -14.91
N GLY A 299 11.89 -0.99 -15.44
CA GLY A 299 11.88 0.46 -15.35
C GLY A 299 13.18 1.06 -15.89
N GLY A 300 13.60 2.20 -15.34
CA GLY A 300 14.88 2.85 -15.65
C GLY A 300 15.94 2.64 -14.56
N GLY A 301 17.01 3.43 -14.63
CA GLY A 301 18.01 3.58 -13.58
C GLY A 301 19.33 2.86 -13.84
N SER A 302 19.73 2.59 -15.10
CA SER A 302 21.00 1.89 -15.39
C SER A 302 22.20 2.53 -14.73
N SER A 303 22.23 3.87 -14.63
CA SER A 303 23.36 4.57 -14.01
C SER A 303 23.52 4.23 -12.52
N TYR A 304 22.47 3.83 -11.81
CA TYR A 304 22.50 3.47 -10.38
C TYR A 304 22.92 2.01 -10.14
N LEU A 305 22.86 1.19 -11.19
CA LEU A 305 23.07 -0.26 -11.13
C LEU A 305 24.44 -0.69 -11.64
N MET A 306 25.15 0.19 -12.35
CA MET A 306 26.43 -0.11 -13.00
C MET A 306 27.59 0.62 -12.33
N ASP A 307 28.77 0.02 -12.42
CA ASP A 307 30.03 0.65 -12.06
C ASP A 307 30.37 1.83 -13.00
N LYS A 308 31.15 2.80 -12.51
CA LYS A 308 31.68 3.93 -13.32
C LYS A 308 32.33 3.44 -14.64
N SER A 309 33.00 2.28 -14.65
CA SER A 309 33.59 1.70 -15.86
C SER A 309 32.59 1.23 -16.93
N ARG A 310 31.32 1.03 -16.57
CA ARG A 310 30.23 0.65 -17.48
C ARG A 310 29.20 1.77 -17.66
N ASN A 311 29.67 3.03 -17.65
CA ASN A 311 28.82 4.23 -17.76
C ASN A 311 27.77 4.33 -16.65
N GLY A 312 28.08 3.75 -15.48
CA GLY A 312 27.29 3.87 -14.28
C GLY A 312 27.83 4.91 -13.31
N SER A 313 27.33 4.86 -12.09
CA SER A 313 27.68 5.80 -11.03
C SER A 313 28.10 5.14 -9.73
N ARG A 314 28.12 3.80 -9.68
CA ARG A 314 28.60 3.05 -8.53
C ARG A 314 30.13 3.14 -8.44
N GLY A 315 30.65 3.34 -7.23
CA GLY A 315 32.09 3.44 -6.95
C GLY A 315 32.75 2.15 -6.47
N ASP A 316 31.98 1.09 -6.26
CA ASP A 316 32.41 -0.15 -5.62
C ASP A 316 32.83 -1.28 -6.59
N GLY A 317 32.88 -1.02 -7.90
CA GLY A 317 33.21 -2.04 -8.89
C GLY A 317 32.07 -3.02 -9.20
N ILE A 318 30.91 -2.90 -8.54
CA ILE A 318 29.81 -3.85 -8.67
C ILE A 318 28.87 -3.45 -9.80
N ASN A 319 28.48 -4.44 -10.61
CA ASN A 319 27.49 -4.28 -11.66
C ASN A 319 26.27 -5.14 -11.35
N ILE A 320 25.22 -4.54 -10.79
CA ILE A 320 24.03 -5.23 -10.28
C ILE A 320 23.34 -6.05 -11.36
N ASP A 321 23.32 -5.58 -12.61
CA ASP A 321 22.75 -6.34 -13.74
C ASP A 321 23.50 -7.64 -14.02
N LEU A 322 24.83 -7.61 -13.92
CA LEU A 322 25.68 -8.79 -14.11
C LEU A 322 25.63 -9.72 -12.91
N GLU A 323 25.62 -9.18 -11.69
CA GLU A 323 25.45 -10.00 -10.48
C GLU A 323 24.08 -10.68 -10.46
N TRP A 324 23.02 -9.96 -10.85
CA TRP A 324 21.67 -10.49 -10.90
C TRP A 324 21.56 -11.67 -11.87
N LEU A 325 22.22 -11.60 -13.04
CA LEU A 325 22.31 -12.72 -13.99
C LEU A 325 22.98 -13.98 -13.40
N ARG A 326 23.87 -13.82 -12.42
CA ARG A 326 24.59 -14.94 -11.78
C ARG A 326 23.80 -15.64 -10.68
N LEU A 327 22.65 -15.10 -10.27
CA LEU A 327 21.78 -15.68 -9.23
C LEU A 327 21.00 -16.94 -9.69
N GLY A 328 21.31 -17.50 -10.86
CA GLY A 328 20.69 -18.73 -11.39
C GLY A 328 19.24 -18.57 -11.90
N GLY A 329 18.68 -19.62 -12.49
CA GLY A 329 17.40 -19.58 -13.22
C GLY A 329 17.53 -18.94 -14.62
N SER A 330 16.52 -19.10 -15.48
CA SER A 330 16.50 -18.45 -16.81
C SER A 330 16.27 -16.94 -16.65
N ARG A 331 17.35 -16.20 -16.33
CA ARG A 331 17.39 -14.76 -16.11
C ARG A 331 17.77 -14.02 -17.39
N LYS A 332 17.03 -12.97 -17.73
CA LYS A 332 17.33 -12.10 -18.89
C LYS A 332 17.31 -10.62 -18.49
N VAL A 333 18.36 -9.89 -18.91
CA VAL A 333 18.44 -8.43 -18.78
C VAL A 333 18.02 -7.79 -20.10
N LEU A 334 17.14 -6.79 -20.04
CA LEU A 334 16.62 -6.04 -21.20
C LEU A 334 17.07 -4.58 -21.08
N ARG A 335 17.43 -3.97 -22.21
CA ARG A 335 17.95 -2.59 -22.28
C ARG A 335 17.18 -1.71 -23.26
N THR A 336 16.48 -2.29 -24.22
CA THR A 336 15.79 -1.55 -25.27
C THR A 336 14.33 -1.99 -25.45
N PRO A 337 13.47 -1.17 -26.09
CA PRO A 337 12.14 -1.60 -26.48
C PRO A 337 12.15 -2.85 -27.38
N SER A 338 13.17 -3.00 -28.22
CA SER A 338 13.35 -4.18 -29.07
C SER A 338 13.61 -5.43 -28.24
N ASP A 339 14.42 -5.33 -27.19
CA ASP A 339 14.71 -6.46 -26.30
C ASP A 339 13.42 -6.98 -25.65
N LEU A 340 12.55 -6.07 -25.19
CA LEU A 340 11.25 -6.38 -24.60
C LEU A 340 10.35 -7.12 -25.60
N ASN A 341 10.27 -6.62 -26.84
CA ASN A 341 9.45 -7.21 -27.89
C ASN A 341 9.93 -8.62 -28.30
N GLN A 342 11.24 -8.88 -28.21
CA GLN A 342 11.83 -10.18 -28.53
C GLN A 342 11.80 -11.17 -27.36
N VAL A 343 11.23 -10.81 -26.21
CA VAL A 343 11.04 -11.75 -25.12
C VAL A 343 9.97 -12.76 -25.48
N ASP A 344 10.41 -14.01 -25.62
CA ASP A 344 9.54 -15.18 -25.54
C ASP A 344 9.18 -15.43 -24.06
N ALA A 345 7.99 -14.96 -23.68
CA ALA A 345 7.52 -15.06 -22.30
C ALA A 345 7.42 -16.52 -21.83
N ALA A 346 7.17 -17.48 -22.72
CA ALA A 346 7.03 -18.89 -22.37
C ALA A 346 8.33 -19.47 -21.78
N ASN A 347 9.49 -19.02 -22.26
CA ASN A 347 10.79 -19.65 -22.00
C ASN A 347 11.72 -18.84 -21.07
N VAL A 348 11.25 -17.74 -20.48
CA VAL A 348 12.02 -16.92 -19.54
C VAL A 348 11.46 -16.99 -18.13
N ASP A 349 12.30 -17.23 -17.12
CA ASP A 349 11.83 -17.35 -15.74
C ASP A 349 11.78 -16.00 -15.05
N LYS A 350 12.83 -15.18 -15.26
CA LYS A 350 12.96 -13.86 -14.64
C LYS A 350 13.47 -12.81 -15.62
N LEU A 351 12.86 -11.62 -15.57
CA LEU A 351 13.21 -10.45 -16.39
C LEU A 351 13.66 -9.28 -15.52
N LEU A 352 14.79 -8.68 -15.90
CA LEU A 352 15.25 -7.38 -15.41
C LEU A 352 15.34 -6.40 -16.58
N GLY A 353 14.33 -5.54 -16.74
CA GLY A 353 14.30 -4.49 -17.77
C GLY A 353 14.76 -3.15 -17.23
N ILE A 354 15.83 -2.60 -17.79
CA ILE A 354 16.41 -1.32 -17.39
C ILE A 354 16.66 -0.48 -18.65
N PHE A 355 15.68 0.35 -19.01
CA PHE A 355 15.57 0.96 -20.34
C PHE A 355 16.09 2.40 -20.44
N SER A 356 16.44 3.05 -19.32
CA SER A 356 16.99 4.41 -19.30
C SER A 356 18.05 4.56 -18.20
N ASP A 357 18.91 5.57 -18.33
CA ASP A 357 19.96 5.88 -17.34
C ASP A 357 19.43 6.32 -15.97
N SER A 358 18.25 6.93 -15.92
CA SER A 358 17.58 7.41 -14.71
C SER A 358 16.10 7.01 -14.76
N GLN A 359 15.16 7.90 -14.44
CA GLN A 359 13.75 7.69 -14.80
C GLN A 359 13.57 7.76 -16.32
N PHE A 360 12.42 7.30 -16.83
CA PHE A 360 12.09 7.43 -18.25
C PHE A 360 12.01 8.90 -18.67
N PRO A 361 12.26 9.21 -19.96
CA PRO A 361 11.84 10.49 -20.51
C PRO A 361 10.32 10.60 -20.41
N TYR A 362 9.80 11.81 -20.19
CA TYR A 362 8.35 12.04 -20.21
C TYR A 362 7.73 11.59 -21.53
N HIS A 363 6.58 10.95 -21.43
CA HIS A 363 5.74 10.54 -22.55
C HIS A 363 5.48 11.70 -23.52
N LEU A 364 5.17 12.88 -22.99
CA LEU A 364 4.90 14.06 -23.82
C LEU A 364 6.14 14.50 -24.60
N SER A 365 7.33 14.45 -23.99
CA SER A 365 8.60 14.78 -24.66
C SER A 365 8.86 13.86 -25.85
N GLU A 366 8.64 12.56 -25.67
CA GLU A 366 8.81 11.55 -26.71
C GLU A 366 7.79 11.70 -27.85
N LYS A 367 6.53 12.02 -27.53
CA LYS A 367 5.49 12.31 -28.52
C LYS A 367 5.85 13.53 -29.37
N LEU A 368 6.28 14.62 -28.74
CA LEU A 368 6.66 15.85 -29.44
C LEU A 368 7.91 15.65 -30.30
N GLY A 369 8.86 14.84 -29.83
CA GLY A 369 10.06 14.48 -30.58
C GLY A 369 9.87 13.38 -31.63
N ASN A 370 8.66 12.81 -31.75
CA ASN A 370 8.36 11.63 -32.56
C ASN A 370 9.41 10.51 -32.39
N LYS A 371 9.79 10.23 -31.14
CA LYS A 371 10.87 9.31 -30.80
C LYS A 371 10.43 8.42 -29.64
N LYS A 372 10.64 7.11 -29.77
CA LYS A 372 10.40 6.12 -28.72
C LYS A 372 11.71 5.44 -28.35
N THR A 373 12.28 5.85 -27.23
CA THR A 373 13.55 5.35 -26.66
C THR A 373 13.36 4.31 -25.58
N VAL A 374 12.20 4.34 -24.90
CA VAL A 374 11.80 3.40 -23.86
C VAL A 374 10.49 2.70 -24.24
N PRO A 375 10.21 1.48 -23.73
CA PRO A 375 8.89 0.88 -23.90
C PRO A 375 7.83 1.71 -23.16
N ARG A 376 6.58 1.67 -23.65
CA ARG A 376 5.44 2.28 -22.95
C ARG A 376 5.08 1.46 -21.72
N LEU A 377 4.49 2.12 -20.73
CA LEU A 377 4.05 1.48 -19.49
C LEU A 377 3.11 0.29 -19.78
N HIS A 378 2.15 0.46 -20.71
CA HIS A 378 1.23 -0.61 -21.09
C HIS A 378 1.94 -1.81 -21.76
N GLU A 379 3.04 -1.60 -22.49
CA GLU A 379 3.82 -2.68 -23.12
C GLU A 379 4.59 -3.48 -22.08
N MET A 380 5.19 -2.78 -21.12
CA MET A 380 5.85 -3.40 -19.97
C MET A 380 4.85 -4.16 -19.10
N THR A 381 3.68 -3.57 -18.80
CA THR A 381 2.60 -4.24 -18.06
C THR A 381 2.13 -5.51 -18.77
N LYS A 382 1.88 -5.45 -20.08
CA LYS A 382 1.51 -6.63 -20.86
C LYS A 382 2.57 -7.73 -20.77
N LYS A 383 3.84 -7.39 -21.00
CA LYS A 383 4.92 -8.38 -20.94
C LYS A 383 5.09 -8.96 -19.54
N ALA A 384 4.92 -8.15 -18.50
CA ALA A 384 4.96 -8.60 -17.12
C ALA A 384 3.87 -9.64 -16.84
N ILE A 385 2.62 -9.36 -17.23
CA ILE A 385 1.49 -10.29 -17.11
C ILE A 385 1.77 -11.57 -17.90
N GLU A 386 2.30 -11.48 -19.13
CA GLU A 386 2.65 -12.64 -19.94
C GLU A 386 3.64 -13.59 -19.26
N VAL A 387 4.63 -13.07 -18.53
CA VAL A 387 5.61 -13.86 -17.79
C VAL A 387 5.03 -14.41 -16.48
N LEU A 388 4.28 -13.59 -15.75
CA LEU A 388 3.74 -13.94 -14.43
C LEU A 388 2.59 -14.96 -14.51
N GLN A 389 1.72 -14.85 -15.52
CA GLN A 389 0.54 -15.71 -15.69
C GLN A 389 0.86 -17.17 -16.03
N LYS A 390 2.14 -17.49 -16.29
CA LYS A 390 2.59 -18.87 -16.47
C LYS A 390 2.46 -19.70 -15.19
N ASP A 391 2.40 -19.02 -14.05
CA ASP A 391 2.29 -19.67 -12.76
C ASP A 391 0.85 -20.03 -12.44
N ASN A 392 0.63 -21.30 -12.11
CA ASN A 392 -0.71 -21.79 -11.80
C ASN A 392 -1.19 -21.36 -10.42
N GLU A 393 -0.30 -20.98 -9.51
CA GLU A 393 -0.67 -20.46 -8.18
C GLU A 393 -1.17 -19.00 -8.24
N GLY A 394 -0.86 -18.29 -9.33
CA GLY A 394 -1.24 -16.90 -9.54
C GLY A 394 -0.08 -15.93 -9.33
N PHE A 395 -0.39 -14.63 -9.35
CA PHE A 395 0.64 -13.60 -9.25
C PHE A 395 0.19 -12.31 -8.58
N PHE A 396 1.18 -11.56 -8.08
CA PHE A 396 1.06 -10.18 -7.64
C PHE A 396 1.93 -9.26 -8.50
N LEU A 397 1.33 -8.24 -9.11
CA LEU A 397 2.02 -7.27 -9.96
C LEU A 397 1.77 -5.86 -9.47
N VAL A 398 2.84 -5.07 -9.29
CA VAL A 398 2.75 -3.62 -9.11
C VAL A 398 3.05 -2.91 -10.42
N VAL A 399 2.24 -1.92 -10.79
CA VAL A 399 2.48 -1.06 -11.95
C VAL A 399 2.44 0.40 -11.51
N GLU A 400 3.54 1.12 -11.69
CA GLU A 400 3.67 2.51 -11.24
C GLU A 400 3.73 3.49 -12.41
N GLY A 401 2.84 4.49 -12.39
CA GLY A 401 2.91 5.68 -13.24
C GLY A 401 3.68 6.80 -12.55
N GLY A 402 4.97 6.59 -12.26
CA GLY A 402 5.69 7.45 -11.30
C GLY A 402 6.16 8.81 -11.85
N LEU A 403 6.05 9.04 -13.15
CA LEU A 403 6.34 10.35 -13.74
C LEU A 403 5.22 11.37 -13.56
N ILE A 404 4.03 10.95 -13.09
CA ILE A 404 2.93 11.87 -12.72
C ILE A 404 3.44 12.81 -11.62
N ASP A 405 3.94 12.25 -10.52
CA ASP A 405 4.56 12.99 -9.40
C ASP A 405 5.68 13.94 -9.86
N ILE A 406 6.65 13.44 -10.63
CA ILE A 406 7.79 14.24 -11.08
C ILE A 406 7.33 15.43 -11.94
N ALA A 407 6.31 15.25 -12.78
CA ALA A 407 5.74 16.32 -13.57
C ALA A 407 5.01 17.36 -12.70
N GLU A 408 4.30 16.93 -11.66
CA GLU A 408 3.61 17.82 -10.73
C GLU A 408 4.56 18.59 -9.81
N HIS A 409 5.67 17.99 -9.39
CA HIS A 409 6.79 18.69 -8.75
C HIS A 409 7.35 19.84 -9.60
N GLU A 410 7.33 19.71 -10.92
CA GLU A 410 7.74 20.78 -11.85
C GLU A 410 6.58 21.73 -12.24
N ASN A 411 5.38 21.49 -11.72
CA ASN A 411 4.11 22.14 -12.08
C ASN A 411 3.76 22.03 -13.59
N PHE A 412 4.19 20.96 -14.26
CA PHE A 412 3.93 20.72 -15.67
C PHE A 412 2.65 19.89 -15.88
N MET A 413 1.46 20.49 -15.71
CA MET A 413 0.20 19.72 -15.81
C MET A 413 -0.05 19.09 -17.19
N HIS A 414 0.42 19.69 -18.28
CA HIS A 414 0.37 19.06 -19.60
C HIS A 414 1.13 17.73 -19.64
N VAL A 415 2.29 17.69 -18.97
CA VAL A 415 3.12 16.50 -18.84
C VAL A 415 2.45 15.51 -17.89
N ALA A 416 2.02 15.95 -16.69
CA ALA A 416 1.34 15.09 -15.71
C ALA A 416 0.10 14.40 -16.30
N PHE A 417 -0.70 15.11 -17.11
CA PHE A 417 -1.82 14.51 -17.83
C PHE A 417 -1.37 13.48 -18.86
N SER A 418 -0.30 13.76 -19.61
CA SER A 418 0.24 12.81 -20.59
C SER A 418 0.75 11.53 -19.93
N GLU A 419 1.36 11.61 -18.74
CA GLU A 419 1.77 10.46 -17.94
C GLU A 419 0.55 9.70 -17.39
N LEU A 420 -0.47 10.42 -16.89
CA LEU A 420 -1.69 9.80 -16.39
C LEU A 420 -2.46 9.05 -17.49
N TYR A 421 -2.49 9.57 -18.72
CA TYR A 421 -3.13 8.87 -19.84
C TYR A 421 -2.38 7.60 -20.23
N GLU A 422 -1.05 7.58 -20.13
CA GLU A 422 -0.25 6.37 -20.34
C GLU A 422 -0.47 5.34 -19.21
N PHE A 423 -0.58 5.81 -17.97
CA PHE A 423 -0.96 4.99 -16.82
C PHE A 423 -2.36 4.38 -16.97
N GLU A 424 -3.34 5.17 -17.38
CA GLU A 424 -4.70 4.71 -17.67
C GLU A 424 -4.73 3.63 -18.77
N GLU A 425 -3.94 3.80 -19.84
CA GLU A 425 -3.81 2.81 -20.90
C GLU A 425 -3.23 1.49 -20.38
N ALA A 426 -2.27 1.54 -19.45
CA ALA A 426 -1.74 0.34 -18.81
C ALA A 426 -2.79 -0.39 -17.95
N VAL A 427 -3.65 0.36 -17.25
CA VAL A 427 -4.81 -0.21 -16.53
C VAL A 427 -5.76 -0.91 -17.50
N GLN A 428 -6.09 -0.24 -18.60
CA GLN A 428 -6.96 -0.80 -19.64
C GLN A 428 -6.40 -2.10 -20.20
N VAL A 429 -5.13 -2.12 -20.61
CA VAL A 429 -4.49 -3.32 -21.16
C VAL A 429 -4.50 -4.47 -20.16
N ALA A 430 -4.17 -4.23 -18.89
CA ALA A 430 -4.21 -5.28 -17.88
C ALA A 430 -5.63 -5.83 -17.65
N HIS A 431 -6.63 -4.96 -17.63
CA HIS A 431 -8.03 -5.33 -17.51
C HIS A 431 -8.52 -6.16 -18.71
N GLU A 432 -8.07 -5.86 -19.92
CA GLU A 432 -8.46 -6.59 -21.14
C GLU A 432 -7.81 -7.96 -21.28
N ILE A 433 -6.57 -8.14 -20.81
CA ILE A 433 -5.80 -9.38 -21.03
C ILE A 433 -5.88 -10.37 -19.87
N THR A 434 -6.50 -10.00 -18.75
CA THR A 434 -6.65 -10.88 -17.58
C THR A 434 -8.09 -11.34 -17.40
N ASN A 435 -8.27 -12.47 -16.70
CA ASN A 435 -9.61 -13.00 -16.42
C ASN A 435 -10.27 -12.22 -15.26
N PRO A 436 -11.37 -11.48 -15.50
CA PRO A 436 -12.02 -10.66 -14.46
C PRO A 436 -12.66 -11.49 -13.33
N ASN A 437 -12.81 -12.81 -13.51
CA ASN A 437 -13.30 -13.70 -12.45
C ASN A 437 -12.17 -14.24 -11.54
N GLU A 438 -10.91 -13.98 -11.89
CA GLU A 438 -9.75 -14.49 -11.18
C GLU A 438 -8.73 -13.40 -10.82
N THR A 439 -8.85 -12.21 -11.41
CA THR A 439 -7.91 -11.12 -11.20
C THR A 439 -8.58 -9.94 -10.51
N LEU A 440 -8.04 -9.51 -9.38
CA LEU A 440 -8.37 -8.24 -8.73
C LEU A 440 -7.43 -7.15 -9.26
N ILE A 441 -8.00 -6.09 -9.82
CA ILE A 441 -7.25 -4.90 -10.24
C ILE A 441 -7.61 -3.76 -9.30
N ILE A 442 -6.59 -3.12 -8.71
CA ILE A 442 -6.72 -1.97 -7.83
C ILE A 442 -5.91 -0.82 -8.42
N VAL A 443 -6.50 0.37 -8.48
CA VAL A 443 -5.84 1.62 -8.88
C VAL A 443 -5.90 2.58 -7.70
N THR A 444 -4.76 3.12 -7.29
CA THR A 444 -4.65 4.09 -6.19
C THR A 444 -3.45 5.01 -6.41
N ALA A 445 -3.26 5.96 -5.50
CA ALA A 445 -2.00 6.69 -5.32
C ALA A 445 -1.39 6.40 -3.94
N ASP A 446 -0.13 6.76 -3.77
CA ASP A 446 0.59 6.80 -2.50
C ASP A 446 0.36 8.12 -1.74
N HIS A 447 0.27 9.24 -2.47
CA HIS A 447 -0.13 10.57 -2.01
C HIS A 447 -0.71 11.42 -3.15
N GLY A 448 -1.18 12.62 -2.82
CA GLY A 448 -1.58 13.63 -3.81
C GLY A 448 -0.48 14.65 -4.07
N HIS A 449 -0.87 15.76 -4.70
CA HIS A 449 -0.06 16.97 -4.86
C HIS A 449 -0.84 18.16 -4.34
N ALA A 450 -0.16 19.24 -3.98
CA ALA A 450 -0.81 20.47 -3.51
C ALA A 450 -1.50 21.28 -4.64
N LEU A 451 -2.17 20.57 -5.55
CA LEU A 451 -2.93 21.05 -6.69
C LEU A 451 -4.40 21.29 -6.29
N THR A 452 -4.91 22.45 -6.67
CA THR A 452 -6.33 22.79 -6.54
C THR A 452 -6.89 23.28 -7.87
N LEU A 453 -8.21 23.11 -8.02
CA LEU A 453 -8.99 23.56 -9.16
C LEU A 453 -9.97 24.66 -8.72
N PRO A 454 -9.51 25.91 -8.52
CA PRO A 454 -10.38 26.97 -8.02
C PRO A 454 -11.39 27.45 -9.07
N GLY A 455 -12.58 27.81 -8.62
CA GLY A 455 -13.69 28.29 -9.47
C GLY A 455 -13.69 29.81 -9.70
N TYR A 456 -14.42 30.33 -10.68
CA TYR A 456 -15.54 29.70 -11.41
C TYR A 456 -15.28 29.66 -12.94
N LEU A 457 -14.33 28.83 -13.38
CA LEU A 457 -14.04 28.64 -14.82
C LEU A 457 -15.25 28.06 -15.55
N GLN A 458 -15.63 28.64 -16.70
CA GLN A 458 -16.74 28.13 -17.50
C GLN A 458 -16.34 26.84 -18.24
N THR A 459 -17.29 25.92 -18.44
CA THR A 459 -17.04 24.61 -19.07
C THR A 459 -16.46 24.68 -20.49
N LYS A 460 -16.76 25.76 -21.24
CA LYS A 460 -16.21 26.00 -22.59
C LYS A 460 -14.75 26.47 -22.59
N GLN A 461 -14.26 27.00 -21.47
CA GLN A 461 -12.91 27.54 -21.37
C GLN A 461 -11.90 26.42 -21.13
N SER A 462 -10.68 26.59 -21.64
CA SER A 462 -9.62 25.62 -21.39
C SER A 462 -9.31 25.52 -19.90
N LEU A 463 -9.01 24.30 -19.42
CA LEU A 463 -8.55 24.06 -18.05
C LEU A 463 -7.23 24.78 -17.73
N PHE A 464 -6.56 25.33 -18.74
CA PHE A 464 -5.30 26.08 -18.62
C PHE A 464 -5.52 27.61 -18.63
N GLU A 465 -6.76 28.08 -18.67
CA GLU A 465 -7.11 29.50 -18.60
C GLU A 465 -7.23 30.00 -17.15
N SER A 466 -7.42 31.32 -17.01
CA SER A 466 -7.72 31.98 -15.74
C SER A 466 -9.08 32.67 -15.79
N THR A 467 -9.76 32.75 -14.64
CA THR A 467 -11.00 33.51 -14.47
C THR A 467 -10.68 34.87 -13.84
N ARG A 468 -11.26 35.94 -14.38
CA ARG A 468 -11.14 37.29 -13.78
C ARG A 468 -11.87 37.32 -12.44
N VAL A 469 -11.23 37.85 -11.41
CA VAL A 469 -11.86 38.04 -10.09
C VAL A 469 -12.64 39.36 -10.11
N GLU A 470 -13.96 39.28 -10.02
CA GLU A 470 -14.83 40.45 -9.86
C GLU A 470 -14.90 40.82 -8.38
N GLN A 471 -14.55 42.06 -8.03
CA GLN A 471 -14.70 42.57 -6.66
C GLN A 471 -16.01 43.36 -6.52
N PRO A 472 -16.83 43.10 -5.48
CA PRO A 472 -17.97 43.94 -5.16
C PRO A 472 -17.58 45.41 -4.93
N GLU A 473 -18.43 46.34 -5.35
CA GLU A 473 -18.24 47.76 -5.07
C GLU A 473 -18.17 48.01 -3.56
N GLY A 474 -17.13 48.73 -3.11
CA GLY A 474 -16.92 49.10 -1.70
C GLY A 474 -15.86 48.28 -0.94
N ASN A 475 -15.20 47.30 -1.57
CA ASN A 475 -14.12 46.54 -0.93
C ASN A 475 -12.79 47.31 -0.82
N THR A 476 -12.03 47.01 0.24
CA THR A 476 -10.71 47.59 0.57
C THR A 476 -9.52 46.81 0.02
N VAL A 477 -9.77 45.76 -0.77
CA VAL A 477 -8.71 44.96 -1.42
C VAL A 477 -8.16 45.76 -2.61
N ASP A 478 -6.88 45.55 -2.93
CA ASP A 478 -6.18 46.28 -3.99
C ASP A 478 -7.01 46.35 -5.29
N LYS A 479 -7.14 47.56 -5.85
CA LYS A 479 -7.99 47.89 -7.01
C LYS A 479 -7.43 47.37 -8.35
N GLY A 480 -6.33 46.62 -8.32
CA GLY A 480 -5.76 45.97 -9.50
C GLY A 480 -6.66 44.91 -10.12
N GLU A 481 -6.41 44.58 -11.39
CA GLU A 481 -7.03 43.41 -12.02
C GLU A 481 -6.39 42.14 -11.47
N HIS A 482 -7.20 41.25 -10.90
CA HIS A 482 -6.76 39.97 -10.35
C HIS A 482 -7.38 38.84 -11.15
N TRP A 483 -6.61 37.78 -11.33
CA TRP A 483 -7.02 36.61 -12.08
C TRP A 483 -6.69 35.35 -11.29
N LEU A 484 -7.59 34.38 -11.39
CA LEU A 484 -7.51 33.12 -10.70
C LEU A 484 -7.29 32.00 -11.72
N PRO A 485 -6.09 31.38 -11.76
CA PRO A 485 -5.82 30.29 -12.70
C PRO A 485 -6.68 29.07 -12.35
N ALA A 486 -7.21 28.39 -13.37
CA ALA A 486 -8.05 27.22 -13.15
C ALA A 486 -7.29 26.04 -12.53
N LEU A 487 -5.99 25.91 -12.80
CA LEU A 487 -5.10 24.97 -12.12
C LEU A 487 -4.07 25.75 -11.31
N PHE A 488 -3.98 25.45 -10.01
CA PHE A 488 -3.15 26.21 -9.10
C PHE A 488 -2.47 25.31 -8.08
N PHE A 489 -1.17 25.51 -7.87
CA PHE A 489 -0.42 24.80 -6.84
C PHE A 489 -0.18 25.68 -5.61
N ALA A 490 -0.17 25.08 -4.42
CA ALA A 490 0.22 25.81 -3.21
C ALA A 490 1.68 26.26 -3.26
N SER A 491 2.59 25.42 -3.77
CA SER A 491 4.01 25.72 -3.92
C SER A 491 4.60 25.12 -5.18
N GLY A 492 5.73 25.65 -5.62
CA GLY A 492 6.50 25.08 -6.73
C GLY A 492 7.17 26.12 -7.61
N PRO A 493 7.89 25.65 -8.65
CA PRO A 493 8.66 26.50 -9.54
C PRO A 493 7.83 27.36 -10.49
N GLY A 494 6.50 27.21 -10.49
CA GLY A 494 5.56 28.06 -11.25
C GLY A 494 5.28 29.44 -10.64
N TYR A 495 5.93 29.82 -9.55
CA TYR A 495 5.75 31.14 -8.93
C TYR A 495 6.25 32.28 -9.86
N ARG A 496 5.42 33.31 -10.07
CA ARG A 496 5.73 34.45 -10.97
C ARG A 496 5.43 35.83 -10.38
N ASN A 497 5.77 36.09 -9.11
CA ASN A 497 5.54 37.40 -8.46
C ASN A 497 4.09 37.93 -8.65
N GLY A 498 3.09 37.04 -8.53
CA GLY A 498 1.67 37.32 -8.70
C GLY A 498 1.02 36.68 -9.94
N PHE A 499 -0.29 36.87 -10.09
CA PHE A 499 -1.13 36.27 -11.15
C PHE A 499 -1.44 37.28 -12.25
N LYS A 500 -0.44 37.61 -13.07
CA LYS A 500 -0.57 38.62 -14.14
C LYS A 500 -0.67 38.04 -15.55
N ASP A 501 -0.65 36.72 -15.67
CA ASP A 501 -0.55 36.03 -16.96
C ASP A 501 -1.91 35.44 -17.36
N HIS A 502 -2.42 35.85 -18.52
CA HIS A 502 -3.79 35.57 -18.99
C HIS A 502 -3.84 35.07 -20.44
N SER A 503 -2.70 34.99 -21.13
CA SER A 503 -2.70 34.67 -22.56
C SER A 503 -2.74 33.15 -22.77
N SER A 504 -3.78 32.67 -23.46
CA SER A 504 -3.94 31.24 -23.78
C SER A 504 -2.79 30.68 -24.62
N ALA A 505 -2.06 31.52 -25.35
CA ALA A 505 -0.91 31.08 -26.15
C ALA A 505 0.28 30.60 -25.30
N ASP A 506 0.46 31.14 -24.09
CA ASP A 506 1.56 30.74 -23.20
C ASP A 506 1.17 29.53 -22.33
N THR A 507 -0.09 29.46 -21.86
CA THR A 507 -0.56 28.40 -20.96
C THR A 507 -0.75 27.06 -21.66
N GLU A 508 -0.95 27.03 -22.98
CA GLU A 508 -1.07 25.82 -23.80
C GLU A 508 0.29 25.21 -24.20
N ARG A 509 1.42 25.81 -23.79
CA ARG A 509 2.74 25.24 -24.10
C ARG A 509 2.96 23.92 -23.34
N PRO A 510 3.52 22.88 -23.99
CA PRO A 510 3.68 21.55 -23.38
C PRO A 510 4.44 21.52 -22.03
N PHE A 511 5.37 22.45 -21.81
CA PHE A 511 6.14 22.57 -20.57
C PHE A 511 5.85 23.90 -19.85
N TYR A 512 4.60 24.37 -19.91
CA TYR A 512 4.17 25.51 -19.12
C TYR A 512 4.10 25.13 -17.63
N ARG A 513 4.84 25.87 -16.78
CA ARG A 513 4.75 25.75 -15.32
C ARG A 513 3.51 26.49 -14.83
N HIS A 514 2.58 25.72 -14.27
CA HIS A 514 1.33 26.25 -13.73
C HIS A 514 1.58 27.10 -12.49
N PRO A 515 0.81 28.18 -12.29
CA PRO A 515 1.08 29.14 -11.22
C PRO A 515 1.05 28.52 -9.83
N THR A 516 1.89 29.06 -8.94
CA THR A 516 1.96 28.64 -7.54
C THR A 516 1.88 29.81 -6.55
N ALA A 517 1.49 29.54 -5.31
CA ALA A 517 1.42 30.56 -4.25
C ALA A 517 2.79 30.86 -3.63
N VAL A 518 3.54 29.80 -3.33
CA VAL A 518 4.82 29.87 -2.62
C VAL A 518 5.96 29.43 -3.53
N PRO A 519 7.02 30.25 -3.74
CA PRO A 519 8.15 29.85 -4.55
C PRO A 519 8.94 28.73 -3.86
N SER A 520 9.18 27.65 -4.58
CA SER A 520 10.07 26.56 -4.18
C SER A 520 10.70 25.94 -5.42
N GLN A 521 11.79 25.18 -5.21
CA GLN A 521 12.47 24.50 -6.32
C GLN A 521 11.56 23.44 -6.97
N HIS A 522 10.77 22.74 -6.16
CA HIS A 522 9.79 21.73 -6.57
C HIS A 522 8.47 21.97 -5.84
N GLY A 523 7.36 21.59 -6.45
CA GLY A 523 6.04 21.53 -5.80
C GLY A 523 6.04 20.55 -4.63
N TYR A 524 5.13 20.72 -3.69
CA TYR A 524 5.01 19.84 -2.53
C TYR A 524 3.84 18.87 -2.72
N HIS A 525 3.95 17.69 -2.12
CA HIS A 525 2.87 16.71 -2.09
C HIS A 525 1.61 17.26 -1.40
N GLY A 526 0.48 16.62 -1.69
CA GLY A 526 -0.82 16.84 -1.08
C GLY A 526 -1.07 15.82 0.05
N GLY A 527 -1.63 16.30 1.17
CA GLY A 527 -1.96 15.47 2.33
C GLY A 527 -3.44 15.08 2.43
N GLU A 528 -4.23 15.41 1.41
CA GLU A 528 -5.60 14.97 1.28
C GLU A 528 -5.69 13.46 1.01
N ASP A 529 -6.87 12.89 1.25
CA ASP A 529 -7.15 11.51 0.87
C ASP A 529 -7.09 11.36 -0.65
N VAL A 530 -6.52 10.24 -1.11
CA VAL A 530 -6.45 9.90 -2.54
C VAL A 530 -7.53 8.90 -2.92
N GLY A 531 -7.84 8.81 -4.22
CA GLY A 531 -8.83 7.86 -4.71
C GLY A 531 -8.29 6.43 -4.77
N VAL A 532 -9.17 5.46 -4.52
CA VAL A 532 -8.97 4.05 -4.85
C VAL A 532 -10.12 3.55 -5.71
N TRP A 533 -9.81 2.80 -6.76
CA TRP A 533 -10.78 2.16 -7.65
C TRP A 533 -10.42 0.69 -7.79
N ALA A 534 -11.40 -0.22 -7.76
CA ALA A 534 -11.12 -1.64 -7.89
C ALA A 534 -12.21 -2.42 -8.62
N ASP A 535 -11.78 -3.42 -9.37
CA ASP A 535 -12.64 -4.36 -10.09
C ASP A 535 -12.11 -5.80 -9.99
N GLY A 536 -12.97 -6.79 -10.21
CA GLY A 536 -12.68 -8.21 -10.05
C GLY A 536 -13.06 -8.79 -8.68
N PRO A 537 -12.68 -10.04 -8.38
CA PRO A 537 -13.05 -10.71 -7.13
C PRO A 537 -12.48 -9.93 -5.94
N PHE A 538 -13.22 -9.88 -4.84
CA PHE A 538 -12.86 -9.12 -3.63
C PHE A 538 -12.80 -7.59 -3.79
N SER A 539 -13.03 -7.02 -4.98
CA SER A 539 -13.06 -5.56 -5.16
C SER A 539 -14.05 -4.90 -4.21
N GLU A 540 -15.25 -5.47 -4.05
CA GLU A 540 -16.24 -4.99 -3.09
C GLU A 540 -15.73 -4.98 -1.64
N GLN A 541 -14.64 -5.65 -1.26
CA GLN A 541 -14.08 -5.63 0.10
C GLN A 541 -13.09 -4.47 0.31
N VAL A 542 -12.43 -3.97 -0.75
CA VAL A 542 -11.46 -2.86 -0.73
C VAL A 542 -12.05 -1.55 -0.17
N PHE A 543 -13.37 -1.40 -0.09
CA PHE A 543 -14.02 -0.13 0.25
C PHE A 543 -14.57 -0.03 1.69
N SER A 544 -13.77 0.33 2.67
CA SER A 544 -14.31 0.82 3.95
C SER A 544 -13.98 2.29 4.12
N VAL A 545 -14.83 3.07 4.78
CA VAL A 545 -14.57 4.50 5.13
C VAL A 545 -13.30 4.66 6.00
N LEU A 546 -12.72 3.54 6.44
CA LEU A 546 -11.48 3.43 7.20
C LEU A 546 -10.37 2.72 6.40
N PHE A 547 -10.43 2.72 5.06
CA PHE A 547 -9.37 2.17 4.22
C PHE A 547 -8.14 3.08 4.34
N SER A 548 -7.21 2.67 5.19
CA SER A 548 -5.84 3.15 5.17
C SER A 548 -5.02 2.20 4.32
N LEU A 549 -3.83 2.64 3.91
CA LEU A 549 -2.84 1.85 3.18
C LEU A 549 -2.61 0.44 3.82
N ILE A 550 -2.82 0.34 5.15
CA ILE A 550 -2.82 -0.89 5.96
C ILE A 550 -3.80 -1.99 5.50
N SER A 551 -4.95 -1.62 4.94
CA SER A 551 -6.06 -2.56 4.69
C SER A 551 -5.87 -3.43 3.43
N ILE A 552 -4.98 -3.04 2.52
CA ILE A 552 -4.70 -3.79 1.28
C ILE A 552 -4.04 -5.13 1.61
N ARG A 553 -3.06 -5.14 2.53
CA ARG A 553 -2.38 -6.38 2.95
C ARG A 553 -3.35 -7.39 3.58
N THR A 554 -4.17 -6.96 4.55
CA THR A 554 -5.10 -7.87 5.24
C THR A 554 -6.13 -8.48 4.29
N LEU A 555 -6.54 -7.73 3.27
CA LEU A 555 -7.45 -8.22 2.23
C LEU A 555 -6.80 -9.35 1.39
N LEU A 556 -5.51 -9.24 1.11
CA LEU A 556 -4.74 -10.20 0.30
C LEU A 556 -4.27 -11.44 1.07
N GLU A 557 -4.18 -11.35 2.39
CA GLU A 557 -3.87 -12.49 3.25
C GLU A 557 -5.10 -13.31 3.66
N SER A 558 -6.31 -12.77 3.50
CA SER A 558 -7.55 -13.42 3.91
C SER A 558 -7.94 -14.62 3.02
N ASP A 559 -7.60 -15.83 3.47
CA ASP A 559 -8.13 -17.10 2.94
C ASP A 559 -9.54 -17.39 3.54
N PRO A 560 -10.51 -17.94 2.78
CA PRO A 560 -11.94 -17.90 3.08
C PRO A 560 -12.43 -19.03 3.99
N HIS A 561 -11.53 -19.83 4.59
CA HIS A 561 -11.96 -20.85 5.56
C HIS A 561 -12.02 -20.37 7.00
N ARG A 562 -11.45 -19.22 7.36
CA ARG A 562 -11.34 -18.81 8.77
C ARG A 562 -11.29 -17.30 8.98
N VAL A 563 -12.47 -16.68 9.08
CA VAL A 563 -12.66 -15.48 9.93
C VAL A 563 -12.71 -15.89 11.42
N GLY A 564 -11.98 -16.94 11.79
CA GLY A 564 -11.96 -17.54 13.12
C GLY A 564 -10.83 -18.57 13.20
N MET A 565 -9.81 -18.23 13.98
CA MET A 565 -8.51 -18.90 14.19
C MET A 565 -7.38 -18.47 13.25
N TRP A 566 -6.17 -18.41 13.84
CA TRP A 566 -4.84 -17.98 13.34
C TRP A 566 -4.55 -16.49 13.63
N PHE A 567 -3.60 -16.08 14.48
CA PHE A 567 -2.35 -16.67 14.99
C PHE A 567 -2.43 -17.32 16.39
N PRO A 568 -1.73 -18.45 16.64
CA PRO A 568 -0.73 -18.49 17.71
C PRO A 568 0.64 -18.80 17.11
N LEU A 569 1.69 -18.12 17.61
CA LEU A 569 3.08 -18.05 17.09
C LEU A 569 3.19 -17.00 15.98
N VAL A 570 3.49 -15.73 16.26
CA VAL A 570 4.66 -15.21 16.98
C VAL A 570 4.28 -14.10 17.96
#